data_AF-A0A7E4ZS92-F1
#
_entry.id   AF-A0A7E4ZS92-F1
#
_cell.length_a   1.000
_cell.length_b   1.000
_cell.length_c   1.000
_cell.angle_alpha   90.00
_cell.angle_beta   90.00
_cell.angle_gamma   90.00
#
_symmetry.space_group_name_H-M   'P 1'
#
loop_
_entity.id
_entity.type
_entity.pdbx_description
1 polymer ?
#
loop_
_entity_poly.entity_id
_entity_poly.type
_entity_poly.pdbx_seq_one_letter_code
_entity_poly.pdbx_strand_id
1 'polypeptide(L)'
;MEPVQSEFCSFGLFYHNVTGDRAGEILTEYGQPGDFLVRPSESNRNEYTLSVHRGGQPQPRITHVKIPVKDNAFYLPNGKTFTTLAALVEDMCDGSAFKSADGHLIEMKRPLVIPAYDKSVLNGCDRFFHPMIDGKDAEQLLEREPNGSFLLRESTSNPREFVLCAKTGDTVLQIKIENFRGKFRINDQTESFRTIPELISTFSKRPMFQQKEGAIPVALKKEVPSQRVYPDMIESRMKYLEGNTNQLHYDQEFNELELDPELRMFTSVKESRNPEYLMYNRFKNVIPLDHSRVKLKHENSNFRGNDYINANYIGINQEKYPELQGFTKKYIATQACLDTTVENFWRMVWQEKCPIIVMLTQEYERNKAKCVKYWPDYEHTKSFPCMLTVKNVGEEGDEKFVSRIFEVTRGGETRTVLHYQLLFWDDYDVPTDSVQIYMEKINAVYDSLVDPGSMIIHCHAGIGRTGTYIALDILMNVLNKRGLNWPISVYRVVYMLRESRARMVQNEHQYRFIYETILEYIKAMKRDSSTSSGSQDSSLLTTDSGGSMPCISPRSPLTSTNTNTSPQQRKDSETFANTQNQDPIALQPPPLPARPTTRAPLPTPVPTSADNDYVNTSTVNQ
;
A
#
# COMPACT_ATOMS: atom_id res chain seq x y z
N MET A 1 17.36 31.04 -3.58
CA MET A 1 17.87 29.73 -3.12
C MET A 1 16.94 29.07 -2.09
N GLU A 2 15.94 29.75 -1.54
CA GLU A 2 14.94 29.16 -0.63
C GLU A 2 13.95 28.12 -1.22
N PRO A 3 13.60 28.07 -2.53
CA PRO A 3 12.52 27.16 -2.97
C PRO A 3 12.95 25.70 -3.00
N VAL A 4 14.26 25.43 -3.00
CA VAL A 4 14.79 24.07 -3.03
C VAL A 4 14.67 23.44 -1.63
N GLN A 5 14.82 24.22 -0.55
CA GLN A 5 14.71 23.75 0.84
C GLN A 5 13.30 23.24 1.24
N SER A 6 12.23 23.74 0.60
CA SER A 6 10.86 23.35 0.97
C SER A 6 10.43 21.98 0.43
N GLU A 7 11.07 21.46 -0.63
CA GLU A 7 10.82 20.09 -1.13
C GLU A 7 11.53 19.02 -0.28
N PHE A 8 12.45 19.43 0.61
CA PHE A 8 13.43 18.52 1.23
C PHE A 8 13.05 17.97 2.61
N CYS A 9 11.95 18.44 3.22
CA CYS A 9 11.53 17.98 4.55
C CYS A 9 10.65 16.72 4.56
N SER A 10 10.21 16.23 3.40
CA SER A 10 9.10 15.28 3.30
C SER A 10 9.48 13.80 3.43
N PHE A 11 10.77 13.45 3.44
CA PHE A 11 11.15 12.04 3.19
C PHE A 11 11.94 11.34 4.30
N GLY A 12 12.46 12.03 5.32
CA GLY A 12 13.29 11.37 6.35
C GLY A 12 14.61 10.76 5.83
N LEU A 13 14.99 11.06 4.57
CA LEU A 13 16.17 10.53 3.87
C LEU A 13 17.39 11.49 3.95
N PHE A 14 17.14 12.74 4.32
CA PHE A 14 18.11 13.84 4.28
C PHE A 14 18.36 14.43 5.65
N TYR A 15 19.64 14.42 6.04
CA TYR A 15 20.10 14.94 7.33
C TYR A 15 20.90 16.22 7.12
N HIS A 16 20.22 17.37 7.18
CA HIS A 16 20.78 18.69 6.90
C HIS A 16 21.86 19.15 7.89
N ASN A 17 21.81 18.66 9.14
CA ASN A 17 22.71 19.09 10.23
C ASN A 17 23.55 17.93 10.79
N VAL A 18 23.96 16.97 9.96
CA VAL A 18 24.76 15.81 10.38
C VAL A 18 26.15 15.85 9.75
N THR A 19 27.19 15.77 10.58
CA THR A 19 28.61 15.66 10.17
C THR A 19 28.95 14.24 9.73
N GLY A 20 30.12 14.02 9.12
CA GLY A 20 30.59 12.70 8.72
C GLY A 20 30.76 11.74 9.89
N ASP A 21 31.42 12.19 10.95
CA ASP A 21 31.61 11.40 12.16
C ASP A 21 30.25 11.06 12.78
N ARG A 22 29.34 12.04 12.88
CA ARG A 22 28.00 11.82 13.42
C ARG A 22 27.17 10.87 12.56
N ALA A 23 27.28 10.96 11.24
CA ALA A 23 26.67 10.00 10.33
C ALA A 23 27.22 8.58 10.54
N GLY A 24 28.52 8.46 10.80
CA GLY A 24 29.17 7.18 11.10
C GLY A 24 28.67 6.57 12.40
N GLU A 25 28.56 7.35 13.47
CA GLU A 25 27.97 6.95 14.75
C GLU A 25 26.52 6.50 14.56
N ILE A 26 25.72 7.31 13.86
CA ILE A 26 24.30 7.04 13.58
C ILE A 26 24.13 5.72 12.82
N LEU A 27 24.90 5.50 11.75
CA LEU A 27 24.83 4.27 10.97
C LEU A 27 25.31 3.07 11.78
N THR A 28 26.32 3.25 12.63
CA THR A 28 26.82 2.19 13.52
C THR A 28 25.81 1.81 14.59
N GLU A 29 25.09 2.80 15.13
CA GLU A 29 24.12 2.62 16.22
C GLU A 29 22.77 2.08 15.72
N TYR A 30 22.30 2.54 14.55
CA TYR A 30 20.93 2.29 14.08
C TYR A 30 20.84 1.55 12.75
N GLY A 31 21.94 1.44 12.01
CA GLY A 31 21.96 0.90 10.65
C GLY A 31 22.33 -0.58 10.59
N GLN A 32 21.92 -1.21 9.50
CA GLN A 32 22.32 -2.55 9.07
C GLN A 32 23.17 -2.49 7.80
N PRO A 33 23.91 -3.56 7.43
CA PRO A 33 24.60 -3.63 6.15
C PRO A 33 23.69 -3.29 4.97
N GLY A 34 24.08 -2.28 4.19
CA GLY A 34 23.32 -1.74 3.07
C GLY A 34 22.48 -0.50 3.40
N ASP A 35 22.35 -0.13 4.68
CA ASP A 35 21.65 1.08 5.08
C ASP A 35 22.48 2.33 4.77
N PHE A 36 21.84 3.42 4.33
CA PHE A 36 22.54 4.65 3.93
C PHE A 36 21.78 5.93 4.31
N LEU A 37 22.50 7.04 4.50
CA LEU A 37 21.88 8.36 4.66
C LEU A 37 22.55 9.38 3.75
N VAL A 38 21.80 10.42 3.36
CA VAL A 38 22.36 11.54 2.59
C VAL A 38 22.36 12.81 3.45
N ARG A 39 23.46 13.55 3.39
CA ARG A 39 23.71 14.78 4.16
C ARG A 39 24.43 15.83 3.31
N PRO A 40 24.34 17.13 3.62
CA PRO A 40 25.21 18.13 3.00
C PRO A 40 26.69 17.80 3.20
N SER A 41 27.52 18.12 2.21
CA SER A 41 28.96 17.91 2.28
C SER A 41 29.62 18.99 3.16
N GLU A 42 30.41 18.55 4.14
CA GLU A 42 31.18 19.47 5.00
C GLU A 42 32.29 20.19 4.24
N SER A 43 32.82 19.52 3.21
CA SER A 43 33.91 20.08 2.38
C SER A 43 33.43 21.02 1.29
N ASN A 44 32.15 20.93 0.87
CA ASN A 44 31.57 21.80 -0.14
C ASN A 44 30.06 21.95 0.11
N ARG A 45 29.64 23.17 0.48
CA ARG A 45 28.24 23.47 0.86
C ARG A 45 27.22 23.30 -0.28
N ASN A 46 27.68 23.22 -1.53
CA ASN A 46 26.82 23.01 -2.70
C ASN A 46 26.74 21.53 -3.11
N GLU A 47 27.41 20.64 -2.39
CA GLU A 47 27.42 19.20 -2.67
C GLU A 47 26.79 18.41 -1.52
N TYR A 48 26.54 17.14 -1.78
CA TYR A 48 26.05 16.20 -0.78
C TYR A 48 27.05 15.08 -0.55
N THR A 49 26.85 14.34 0.54
CA THR A 49 27.62 13.15 0.89
C THR A 49 26.64 12.03 1.24
N LEU A 50 26.78 10.92 0.55
CA LEU A 50 26.17 9.65 0.87
C LEU A 50 27.03 8.93 1.91
N SER A 51 26.45 8.49 3.01
CA SER A 51 27.12 7.67 4.03
C SER A 51 26.46 6.30 4.06
N VAL A 52 27.22 5.21 3.90
CA VAL A 52 26.70 3.84 3.76
C VAL A 52 27.32 2.91 4.79
N HIS A 53 26.49 2.10 5.44
CA HIS A 53 26.90 1.04 6.35
C HIS A 53 27.26 -0.23 5.57
N ARG A 54 28.54 -0.63 5.57
CA ARG A 54 29.04 -1.78 4.79
C ARG A 54 29.04 -3.10 5.55
N GLY A 55 28.58 -3.09 6.80
CA GLY A 55 28.79 -4.22 7.71
C GLY A 55 30.24 -4.36 8.13
N GLY A 56 30.57 -5.50 8.73
CA GLY A 56 31.89 -5.79 9.28
C GLY A 56 31.84 -6.05 10.79
N GLN A 57 32.76 -6.92 11.25
CA GLN A 57 32.95 -7.30 12.64
C GLN A 57 34.44 -7.07 13.00
N PRO A 58 34.77 -6.62 14.23
CA PRO A 58 33.89 -6.40 15.38
C PRO A 58 33.17 -5.04 15.39
N GLN A 59 33.52 -4.13 14.48
CA GLN A 59 32.83 -2.86 14.29
C GLN A 59 32.42 -2.69 12.82
N PRO A 60 31.25 -2.08 12.57
CA PRO A 60 30.80 -1.84 11.22
C PRO A 60 31.69 -0.81 10.51
N ARG A 61 31.89 -1.01 9.21
CA ARG A 61 32.61 -0.08 8.36
C ARG A 61 31.64 0.89 7.71
N ILE A 62 31.88 2.18 7.88
CA ILE A 62 31.11 3.24 7.22
C ILE A 62 31.91 3.79 6.06
N THR A 63 31.27 4.02 4.91
CA THR A 63 31.90 4.68 3.76
C THR A 63 31.13 5.94 3.39
N HIS A 64 31.87 7.02 3.17
CA HIS A 64 31.34 8.31 2.75
C HIS A 64 31.71 8.57 1.30
N VAL A 65 30.72 8.98 0.51
CA VAL A 65 30.82 9.11 -0.93
C VAL A 65 30.24 10.46 -1.32
N LYS A 66 31.05 11.28 -1.98
CA LYS A 66 30.59 12.59 -2.46
C LYS A 66 29.57 12.41 -3.57
N ILE A 67 28.52 13.22 -3.52
CA ILE A 67 27.53 13.41 -4.58
C ILE A 67 27.72 14.85 -5.09
N PRO A 68 28.50 15.04 -6.17
CA PRO A 68 28.63 16.35 -6.79
C PRO A 68 27.29 16.83 -7.32
N VAL A 69 27.06 18.13 -7.22
CA VAL A 69 25.93 18.81 -7.88
C VAL A 69 26.49 19.72 -8.94
N LYS A 70 26.13 19.49 -10.20
CA LYS A 70 26.50 20.33 -11.35
C LYS A 70 25.27 20.52 -12.22
N ASP A 71 25.05 21.72 -12.73
CA ASP A 71 23.93 22.03 -13.64
C ASP A 71 22.55 21.56 -13.12
N ASN A 72 22.31 21.73 -11.81
CA ASN A 72 21.11 21.25 -11.09
C ASN A 72 20.86 19.73 -11.17
N ALA A 73 21.90 18.94 -11.39
CA ALA A 73 21.84 17.48 -11.39
C ALA A 73 22.81 16.87 -10.37
N PHE A 74 22.42 15.71 -9.83
CA PHE A 74 23.16 14.90 -8.86
C PHE A 74 23.90 13.78 -9.59
N TYR A 75 25.20 13.64 -9.31
CA TYR A 75 26.04 12.65 -9.97
C TYR A 75 26.49 11.57 -9.00
N LEU A 76 26.29 10.31 -9.38
CA LEU A 76 26.81 9.16 -8.63
C LEU A 76 28.15 8.67 -9.21
N PRO A 77 29.00 8.05 -8.38
CA PRO A 77 30.27 7.48 -8.85
C PRO A 77 30.11 6.38 -9.91
N ASN A 78 28.94 5.75 -10.02
CA ASN A 78 28.63 4.79 -11.08
C ASN A 78 28.30 5.43 -12.44
N GLY A 79 28.37 6.76 -12.56
CA GLY A 79 28.08 7.49 -13.79
C GLY A 79 26.59 7.82 -13.99
N LYS A 80 25.69 7.38 -13.10
CA LYS A 80 24.29 7.78 -13.15
C LYS A 80 24.11 9.24 -12.73
N THR A 81 23.13 9.90 -13.36
CA THR A 81 22.82 11.32 -13.15
C THR A 81 21.32 11.48 -12.89
N PHE A 82 20.96 12.32 -11.93
CA PHE A 82 19.57 12.52 -11.51
C PHE A 82 19.24 14.00 -11.44
N THR A 83 18.04 14.38 -11.85
CA THR A 83 17.55 15.76 -11.77
C THR A 83 16.88 16.09 -10.45
N THR A 84 16.51 15.07 -9.67
CA THR A 84 15.92 15.23 -8.34
C THR A 84 16.57 14.27 -7.34
N LEU A 85 16.56 14.67 -6.06
CA LEU A 85 17.03 13.81 -4.97
C LEU A 85 16.14 12.60 -4.75
N ALA A 86 14.83 12.72 -4.99
CA ALA A 86 13.91 11.59 -4.90
C ALA A 86 14.29 10.47 -5.88
N ALA A 87 14.51 10.82 -7.16
CA ALA A 87 14.94 9.86 -8.17
C ALA A 87 16.32 9.24 -7.84
N LEU A 88 17.24 10.06 -7.30
CA LEU A 88 18.54 9.58 -6.81
C LEU A 88 18.36 8.53 -5.71
N VAL A 89 17.55 8.82 -4.68
CA VAL A 89 17.38 7.90 -3.55
C VAL A 89 16.57 6.67 -3.95
N GLU A 90 15.59 6.79 -4.84
CA GLU A 90 14.86 5.65 -5.41
C GLU A 90 15.80 4.68 -6.12
N ASP A 91 16.69 5.21 -6.97
CA ASP A 91 17.72 4.40 -7.64
C ASP A 91 18.66 3.69 -6.65
N MET A 92 18.96 4.33 -5.52
CA MET A 92 19.72 3.71 -4.43
C MET A 92 18.94 2.61 -3.70
N CYS A 93 17.62 2.79 -3.50
CA CYS A 93 16.76 1.79 -2.85
C CYS A 93 16.52 0.57 -3.73
N ASP A 94 16.54 0.74 -5.06
CA ASP A 94 16.39 -0.36 -6.01
C ASP A 94 17.70 -1.15 -6.23
N GLY A 95 18.63 -1.08 -5.27
CA GLY A 95 19.81 -1.94 -5.23
C GLY A 95 20.99 -1.40 -6.04
N SER A 96 21.04 -0.09 -6.30
CA SER A 96 22.22 0.48 -6.94
C SER A 96 23.47 0.19 -6.11
N ALA A 97 24.52 -0.16 -6.82
CA ALA A 97 25.81 -0.43 -6.24
C ALA A 97 26.89 0.25 -7.06
N PHE A 98 28.00 0.55 -6.41
CA PHE A 98 29.19 1.04 -7.07
C PHE A 98 30.42 0.51 -6.37
N LYS A 99 31.55 0.48 -7.08
CA LYS A 99 32.83 0.11 -6.47
C LYS A 99 33.45 1.36 -5.84
N SER A 100 33.85 1.27 -4.58
CA SER A 100 34.70 2.29 -3.97
C SER A 100 36.10 2.29 -4.60
N ALA A 101 36.88 3.34 -4.32
CA ALA A 101 38.26 3.48 -4.80
C ALA A 101 39.18 2.33 -4.39
N ASP A 102 38.86 1.62 -3.30
CA ASP A 102 39.54 0.42 -2.81
C ASP A 102 39.02 -0.90 -3.45
N GLY A 103 38.16 -0.81 -4.47
CA GLY A 103 37.66 -1.95 -5.25
C GLY A 103 36.47 -2.71 -4.66
N HIS A 104 35.99 -2.34 -3.47
CA HIS A 104 34.86 -3.03 -2.84
C HIS A 104 33.51 -2.59 -3.39
N LEU A 105 32.58 -3.53 -3.51
CA LEU A 105 31.19 -3.22 -3.86
C LEU A 105 30.48 -2.60 -2.66
N ILE A 106 29.89 -1.42 -2.87
CA ILE A 106 29.01 -0.74 -1.92
C ILE A 106 27.60 -0.90 -2.46
N GLU A 107 26.85 -1.80 -1.83
CA GLU A 107 25.42 -1.98 -2.10
C GLU A 107 24.62 -1.03 -1.23
N MET A 108 23.77 -0.22 -1.86
CA MET A 108 22.73 0.53 -1.17
C MET A 108 21.48 -0.32 -1.22
N LYS A 109 20.89 -0.59 -0.05
CA LYS A 109 19.69 -1.44 0.06
C LYS A 109 18.51 -0.63 0.52
N ARG A 110 18.70 0.16 1.57
CA ARG A 110 17.62 0.87 2.23
C ARG A 110 18.14 2.19 2.79
N PRO A 111 17.33 3.25 2.80
CA PRO A 111 17.73 4.45 3.49
C PRO A 111 17.62 4.25 5.00
N LEU A 112 18.57 4.82 5.74
CA LEU A 112 18.57 4.83 7.18
C LEU A 112 17.49 5.78 7.67
N VAL A 113 16.42 5.19 8.18
CA VAL A 113 15.45 5.90 9.00
C VAL A 113 15.88 5.73 10.44
N ILE A 114 16.50 6.78 11.01
CA ILE A 114 16.79 6.81 12.44
C ILE A 114 15.44 6.83 13.15
N PRO A 115 15.16 5.92 14.11
CA PRO A 115 14.01 6.08 14.97
C PRO A 115 14.12 7.46 15.62
N ALA A 116 13.16 8.35 15.37
CA ALA A 116 13.27 9.75 15.79
C ALA A 116 13.53 9.91 17.31
N TYR A 117 13.31 8.86 18.10
CA TYR A 117 13.44 8.81 19.54
C TYR A 117 13.68 7.37 20.01
N ASP A 118 14.19 7.20 21.24
CA ASP A 118 14.03 5.92 21.94
C ASP A 118 12.53 5.63 22.01
N LYS A 119 12.11 4.48 21.46
CA LYS A 119 10.70 4.12 21.28
C LYS A 119 9.91 4.14 22.60
N SER A 120 10.59 4.00 23.75
CA SER A 120 9.98 4.17 25.07
C SER A 120 9.47 5.59 25.36
N VAL A 121 10.02 6.61 24.70
CA VAL A 121 9.69 8.03 24.89
C VAL A 121 8.29 8.39 24.42
N LEU A 122 7.81 7.72 23.37
CA LEU A 122 6.45 7.90 22.84
C LEU A 122 5.47 6.83 23.30
N ASN A 123 5.87 5.92 24.19
CA ASN A 123 4.97 4.86 24.66
C ASN A 123 3.71 5.47 25.30
N GLY A 124 2.55 5.29 24.66
CA GLY A 124 1.28 5.90 25.06
C GLY A 124 0.88 7.16 24.28
N CYS A 125 1.71 7.64 23.35
CA CYS A 125 1.39 8.67 22.37
C CYS A 125 0.93 8.10 21.02
N ASP A 126 1.05 6.79 20.80
CA ASP A 126 0.74 6.09 19.53
C ASP A 126 -0.62 6.46 18.94
N ARG A 127 -1.58 6.83 19.79
CA ARG A 127 -2.93 7.21 19.38
C ARG A 127 -2.98 8.51 18.60
N PHE A 128 -2.20 9.52 19.00
CA PHE A 128 -2.27 10.89 18.48
C PHE A 128 -0.93 11.41 17.95
N PHE A 129 0.05 10.52 17.82
CA PHE A 129 1.30 10.81 17.14
C PHE A 129 1.15 10.56 15.64
N HIS A 130 1.46 11.56 14.83
CA HIS A 130 1.33 11.55 13.37
C HIS A 130 2.72 11.58 12.72
N PRO A 131 3.21 10.43 12.24
CA PRO A 131 4.43 10.37 11.44
C PRO A 131 4.26 11.04 10.07
N MET A 132 5.36 11.61 9.54
CA MET A 132 5.42 12.18 8.18
C MET A 132 4.34 13.21 7.86
N ILE A 133 4.00 14.07 8.82
CA ILE A 133 3.20 15.27 8.56
C ILE A 133 4.02 16.52 8.86
N ASP A 134 3.84 17.56 8.06
CA ASP A 134 4.43 18.87 8.34
C ASP A 134 3.48 19.76 9.17
N GLY A 135 3.85 21.03 9.34
CA GLY A 135 3.02 21.99 10.07
C GLY A 135 1.71 22.34 9.35
N LYS A 136 1.69 22.35 8.02
CA LYS A 136 0.49 22.66 7.22
C LYS A 136 -0.49 21.49 7.23
N ASP A 137 0.02 20.27 7.12
CA ASP A 137 -0.77 19.05 7.25
C ASP A 137 -1.45 19.01 8.63
N ALA A 138 -0.71 19.32 9.69
CA ALA A 138 -1.25 19.39 11.06
C ALA A 138 -2.34 20.46 11.20
N GLU A 139 -2.17 21.62 10.56
CA GLU A 139 -3.18 22.68 10.52
C GLU A 139 -4.47 22.22 9.84
N GLN A 140 -4.37 21.55 8.69
CA GLN A 140 -5.52 21.01 7.95
C GLN A 140 -6.28 19.94 8.76
N LEU A 141 -5.55 19.02 9.38
CA LEU A 141 -6.14 17.97 10.23
C LEU A 141 -6.89 18.56 11.44
N LEU A 142 -6.40 19.66 12.00
CA LEU A 142 -7.01 20.32 13.17
C LEU A 142 -8.06 21.37 12.81
N GLU A 143 -8.17 21.78 11.55
CA GLU A 143 -9.04 22.87 11.12
C GLU A 143 -10.51 22.60 11.45
N ARG A 144 -10.96 21.37 11.20
CA ARG A 144 -12.35 20.90 11.40
C ARG A 144 -12.59 20.29 12.78
N GLU A 145 -11.55 20.18 13.60
CA GLU A 145 -11.62 19.59 14.92
C GLU A 145 -12.10 20.60 15.97
N PRO A 146 -12.78 20.16 17.05
CA PRO A 146 -13.26 21.06 18.09
C PRO A 146 -12.09 21.72 18.84
N ASN A 147 -12.36 22.89 19.42
CA ASN A 147 -11.37 23.63 20.20
C ASN A 147 -10.76 22.78 21.34
N GLY A 148 -9.43 22.79 21.45
CA GLY A 148 -8.67 21.94 22.38
C GLY A 148 -8.33 20.55 21.83
N SER A 149 -8.66 20.25 20.57
CA SER A 149 -8.13 19.07 19.89
C SER A 149 -6.64 19.23 19.62
N PHE A 150 -5.88 18.15 19.71
CA PHE A 150 -4.44 18.18 19.56
C PHE A 150 -3.87 16.92 18.94
N LEU A 151 -2.69 17.06 18.36
CA LEU A 151 -1.87 15.98 17.82
C LEU A 151 -0.38 16.25 18.08
N LEU A 152 0.42 15.20 18.01
CA LEU A 152 1.87 15.26 18.12
C LEU A 152 2.49 14.89 16.77
N ARG A 153 3.53 15.60 16.35
CA ARG A 153 4.31 15.25 15.15
C ARG A 153 5.80 15.42 15.39
N GLU A 154 6.62 14.90 14.49
CA GLU A 154 8.05 15.18 14.46
C GLU A 154 8.33 16.62 14.03
N SER A 155 9.41 17.19 14.55
CA SER A 155 9.92 18.47 14.07
C SER A 155 10.60 18.28 12.71
N THR A 156 10.10 18.98 11.69
CA THR A 156 10.72 19.01 10.35
C THR A 156 12.03 19.78 10.34
N SER A 157 12.24 20.70 11.30
CA SER A 157 13.43 21.54 11.36
C SER A 157 14.58 20.91 12.15
N ASN A 158 14.27 20.11 13.16
CA ASN A 158 15.25 19.55 14.10
C ASN A 158 14.98 18.06 14.33
N PRO A 159 15.87 17.16 13.87
CA PRO A 159 15.75 15.73 14.16
C PRO A 159 15.70 15.47 15.67
N ARG A 160 14.89 14.49 16.10
CA ARG A 160 14.67 14.08 17.50
C ARG A 160 13.93 15.07 18.40
N GLU A 161 13.35 16.11 17.82
CA GLU A 161 12.41 17.01 18.48
C GLU A 161 11.00 16.77 17.97
N PHE A 162 10.02 17.25 18.74
CA PHE A 162 8.61 17.12 18.40
C PHE A 162 7.93 18.48 18.33
N VAL A 163 6.75 18.49 17.73
CA VAL A 163 5.84 19.62 17.75
C VAL A 163 4.47 19.15 18.21
N LEU A 164 4.00 19.72 19.30
CA LEU A 164 2.62 19.58 19.77
C LEU A 164 1.76 20.61 19.05
N CYS A 165 0.81 20.15 18.26
CA CYS A 165 -0.11 21.00 17.52
C CYS A 165 -1.49 20.96 18.20
N ALA A 166 -2.05 22.12 18.54
CA ALA A 166 -3.32 22.20 19.26
C ALA A 166 -4.24 23.28 18.67
N LYS A 167 -5.52 22.94 18.49
CA LYS A 167 -6.57 23.86 18.04
C LYS A 167 -6.93 24.83 19.16
N THR A 168 -6.81 26.12 18.89
CA THR A 168 -7.15 27.22 19.81
C THR A 168 -7.99 28.28 19.10
N GLY A 169 -9.30 28.22 19.30
CA GLY A 169 -10.25 29.05 18.56
C GLY A 169 -10.12 28.79 17.06
N ASP A 170 -9.91 29.85 16.29
CA ASP A 170 -9.77 29.77 14.82
C ASP A 170 -8.35 29.42 14.37
N THR A 171 -7.39 29.34 15.30
CA THR A 171 -5.97 29.11 14.98
C THR A 171 -5.49 27.75 15.47
N VAL A 172 -4.38 27.28 14.90
CA VAL A 172 -3.65 26.10 15.39
C VAL A 172 -2.30 26.59 15.92
N LEU A 173 -2.04 26.28 17.20
CA LEU A 173 -0.76 26.56 17.83
C LEU A 173 0.18 25.38 17.65
N GLN A 174 1.39 25.67 17.16
CA GLN A 174 2.46 24.69 16.98
C GLN A 174 3.55 24.95 18.03
N ILE A 175 3.67 24.04 18.99
CA ILE A 175 4.50 24.20 20.19
C ILE A 175 5.69 23.26 20.08
N LYS A 176 6.90 23.81 20.02
CA LYS A 176 8.14 23.03 19.93
C LYS A 176 8.43 22.31 21.25
N ILE A 177 8.76 21.03 21.14
CA ILE A 177 9.25 20.20 22.24
C ILE A 177 10.70 19.85 21.94
N GLU A 178 11.59 20.50 22.68
CA GLU A 178 13.04 20.36 22.53
C GLU A 178 13.56 19.18 23.33
N ASN A 179 14.53 18.45 22.78
CA ASN A 179 15.26 17.42 23.49
C ASN A 179 16.55 18.01 24.08
N PHE A 180 16.55 18.24 25.39
CA PHE A 180 17.69 18.75 26.12
C PHE A 180 18.28 17.69 27.04
N ARG A 181 19.45 17.15 26.65
CA ARG A 181 20.19 16.13 27.41
C ARG A 181 19.35 14.90 27.76
N GLY A 182 18.52 14.43 26.81
CA GLY A 182 17.67 13.25 26.99
C GLY A 182 16.38 13.51 27.78
N LYS A 183 16.02 14.79 28.01
CA LYS A 183 14.74 15.19 28.58
C LYS A 183 14.01 16.15 27.65
N PHE A 184 12.68 16.13 27.71
CA PHE A 184 11.81 16.92 26.84
C PHE A 184 11.29 18.14 27.58
N ARG A 185 11.35 19.31 26.94
CA ARG A 185 10.80 20.56 27.49
C ARG A 185 10.09 21.37 26.39
N ILE A 186 9.13 22.19 26.81
CA ILE A 186 8.43 23.11 25.91
C ILE A 186 9.08 24.49 26.01
N ASN A 187 9.51 25.04 24.87
CA ASN A 187 10.12 26.38 24.79
C ASN A 187 11.27 26.56 25.82
N ASP A 188 11.51 27.79 26.29
CA ASP A 188 12.53 28.16 27.30
C ASP A 188 12.13 27.82 28.75
N GLN A 189 11.17 26.90 28.96
CA GLN A 189 10.77 26.51 30.30
C GLN A 189 11.84 25.66 31.00
N THR A 190 11.97 25.83 32.31
CA THR A 190 12.93 25.09 33.14
C THR A 190 12.48 23.66 33.45
N GLU A 191 11.17 23.39 33.40
CA GLU A 191 10.62 22.06 33.63
C GLU A 191 10.94 21.12 32.46
N SER A 192 11.41 19.92 32.77
CA SER A 192 11.80 18.93 31.77
C SER A 192 11.35 17.52 32.19
N PHE A 193 10.91 16.73 31.21
CA PHE A 193 10.24 15.45 31.40
C PHE A 193 11.07 14.32 30.79
N ARG A 194 10.93 13.09 31.30
CA ARG A 194 11.68 11.95 30.75
C ARG A 194 11.01 11.41 29.49
N THR A 195 9.69 11.50 29.42
CA THR A 195 8.89 11.00 28.30
C THR A 195 7.90 12.07 27.81
N ILE A 196 7.45 11.94 26.55
CA ILE A 196 6.44 12.83 25.98
C ILE A 196 5.06 12.64 26.62
N PRO A 197 4.59 11.42 26.97
CA PRO A 197 3.36 11.23 27.72
C PRO A 197 3.33 11.96 29.07
N GLU A 198 4.44 11.98 29.82
CA GLU A 198 4.55 12.73 31.09
C GLU A 198 4.36 14.23 30.86
N LEU A 199 5.04 14.77 29.83
CA LEU A 199 4.93 16.15 29.39
C LEU A 199 3.48 16.48 29.04
N ILE A 200 2.85 15.69 28.17
CA ILE A 200 1.47 15.91 27.72
C ILE A 200 0.50 15.80 28.90
N SER A 201 0.61 14.78 29.76
CA SER A 201 -0.26 14.61 30.94
C SER A 201 -0.20 15.82 31.87
N THR A 202 0.98 16.41 32.04
CA THR A 202 1.18 17.61 32.86
C THR A 202 0.47 18.83 32.24
N PHE A 203 0.64 19.05 30.93
CA PHE A 203 0.03 20.18 30.23
C PHE A 203 -1.47 20.01 29.94
N SER A 204 -1.98 18.78 29.88
CA SER A 204 -3.42 18.53 29.84
C SER A 204 -4.10 18.91 31.16
N LYS A 205 -3.39 18.83 32.29
CA LYS A 205 -3.88 19.25 33.62
C LYS A 205 -3.65 20.74 33.89
N ARG A 206 -2.62 21.33 33.27
CA ARG A 206 -2.21 22.73 33.43
C ARG A 206 -2.17 23.41 32.07
N PRO A 207 -3.20 24.19 31.68
CA PRO A 207 -3.25 24.86 30.39
C PRO A 207 -1.95 25.65 30.13
N MET A 208 -1.38 25.50 28.93
CA MET A 208 -0.16 26.23 28.57
C MET A 208 -0.47 27.71 28.35
N PHE A 209 0.34 28.59 28.94
CA PHE A 209 0.28 30.02 28.70
C PHE A 209 1.39 30.41 27.71
N GLN A 210 1.02 31.09 26.63
CA GLN A 210 2.01 31.80 25.81
C GLN A 210 2.48 33.04 26.57
N GLN A 211 3.76 33.41 26.41
CA GLN A 211 4.33 34.63 27.00
C GLN A 211 3.84 35.93 26.35
N LYS A 212 2.87 35.89 25.42
CA LYS A 212 2.30 37.09 24.80
C LYS A 212 1.10 37.57 25.61
N GLU A 213 1.07 38.86 25.95
CA GLU A 213 -0.10 39.49 26.60
C GLU A 213 -1.38 39.23 25.78
N GLY A 214 -2.42 38.73 26.46
CA GLY A 214 -3.71 38.40 25.84
C GLY A 214 -3.83 36.97 25.26
N ALA A 215 -2.81 36.11 25.42
CA ALA A 215 -2.86 34.75 24.88
C ALA A 215 -3.91 33.86 25.57
N ILE A 216 -4.70 33.15 24.76
CA ILE A 216 -5.69 32.17 25.22
C ILE A 216 -4.96 30.93 25.75
N PRO A 217 -5.28 30.43 26.95
CA PRO A 217 -4.68 29.21 27.48
C PRO A 217 -4.94 28.01 26.57
N VAL A 218 -3.90 27.26 26.23
CA VAL A 218 -4.01 26.05 25.40
C VAL A 218 -4.43 24.89 26.28
N ALA A 219 -5.67 24.43 26.13
CA ALA A 219 -6.19 23.27 26.83
C ALA A 219 -6.20 22.05 25.90
N LEU A 220 -5.47 21.00 26.27
CA LEU A 220 -5.44 19.72 25.55
C LEU A 220 -6.62 18.86 26.00
N LYS A 221 -7.65 18.73 25.16
CA LYS A 221 -8.94 18.12 25.50
C LYS A 221 -9.23 16.84 24.71
N LYS A 222 -8.91 16.83 23.42
CA LYS A 222 -9.25 15.73 22.50
C LYS A 222 -8.02 15.32 21.68
N GLU A 223 -7.67 14.04 21.75
CA GLU A 223 -6.65 13.44 20.89
C GLU A 223 -7.19 13.30 19.47
N VAL A 224 -6.45 13.77 18.46
CA VAL A 224 -6.76 13.50 17.05
C VAL A 224 -6.02 12.23 16.61
N PRO A 225 -6.74 11.15 16.28
CA PRO A 225 -6.11 9.86 16.01
C PRO A 225 -5.28 9.89 14.73
N SER A 226 -4.13 9.21 14.73
CA SER A 226 -3.38 9.00 13.49
C SER A 226 -3.78 7.71 12.77
N GLN A 227 -3.85 7.80 11.44
CA GLN A 227 -4.03 6.66 10.55
C GLN A 227 -2.67 6.09 10.11
N ARG A 228 -1.56 6.79 10.37
CA ARG A 228 -0.20 6.31 10.11
C ARG A 228 0.45 5.89 11.42
N VAL A 229 1.13 4.76 11.40
CA VAL A 229 1.84 4.25 12.58
C VAL A 229 3.20 3.72 12.18
N TYR A 230 4.18 3.84 13.08
CA TYR A 230 5.40 3.07 12.91
C TYR A 230 5.09 1.57 13.11
N PRO A 231 5.77 0.67 12.37
CA PRO A 231 5.53 -0.78 12.41
C PRO A 231 5.59 -1.40 13.81
N ASP A 232 6.43 -0.88 14.70
CA ASP A 232 6.50 -1.31 16.10
C ASP A 232 5.29 -0.93 16.95
N MET A 233 4.58 0.15 16.59
CA MET A 233 3.37 0.63 17.25
C MET A 233 2.09 -0.03 16.72
N ILE A 234 2.18 -0.90 15.72
CA ILE A 234 1.00 -1.51 15.10
C ILE A 234 0.17 -2.32 16.11
N GLU A 235 0.82 -3.00 17.07
CA GLU A 235 0.10 -3.74 18.11
C GLU A 235 -0.69 -2.81 19.04
N SER A 236 -0.11 -1.68 19.43
CA SER A 236 -0.82 -0.64 20.20
C SER A 236 -1.99 -0.07 19.41
N ARG A 237 -1.80 0.16 18.10
CA ARG A 237 -2.86 0.63 17.20
C ARG A 237 -4.01 -0.37 17.11
N MET A 238 -3.71 -1.66 16.98
CA MET A 238 -4.73 -2.71 16.96
C MET A 238 -5.51 -2.74 18.27
N LYS A 239 -4.84 -2.69 19.43
CA LYS A 239 -5.51 -2.62 20.75
C LYS A 239 -6.43 -1.41 20.88
N TYR A 240 -6.02 -0.28 20.30
CA TYR A 240 -6.87 0.91 20.23
C TYR A 240 -8.12 0.67 19.38
N LEU A 241 -7.97 0.08 18.19
CA LEU A 241 -9.07 -0.24 17.27
C LEU A 241 -10.01 -1.37 17.75
N GLU A 242 -9.54 -2.25 18.63
CA GLU A 242 -10.38 -3.28 19.26
C GLU A 242 -11.40 -2.68 20.24
N GLY A 243 -11.09 -1.52 20.82
CA GLY A 243 -11.95 -0.79 21.74
C GLY A 243 -12.00 -1.41 23.15
N ASN A 244 -11.73 -0.60 24.17
CA ASN A 244 -12.09 -0.89 25.59
C ASN A 244 -12.51 0.38 26.37
N THR A 245 -12.44 1.56 25.75
CA THR A 245 -12.75 2.86 26.37
C THR A 245 -13.10 3.88 25.27
N ASN A 246 -14.36 4.31 25.12
CA ASN A 246 -14.85 5.51 24.39
C ASN A 246 -14.08 6.02 23.13
N GLN A 247 -13.35 5.18 22.39
CA GLN A 247 -12.44 5.56 21.31
C GLN A 247 -12.48 4.49 20.20
N LEU A 248 -12.22 4.94 18.96
CA LEU A 248 -12.52 4.31 17.67
C LEU A 248 -12.41 2.78 17.62
N HIS A 249 -13.46 2.16 17.07
CA HIS A 249 -13.52 0.73 16.74
C HIS A 249 -13.10 0.48 15.26
N TYR A 250 -12.68 -0.74 14.91
CA TYR A 250 -12.38 -1.14 13.51
C TYR A 250 -13.54 -0.84 12.54
N ASP A 251 -14.78 -1.07 12.97
CA ASP A 251 -15.97 -0.77 12.18
C ASP A 251 -16.10 0.73 11.89
N GLN A 252 -15.82 1.60 12.85
CA GLN A 252 -15.88 3.05 12.70
C GLN A 252 -14.85 3.54 11.68
N GLU A 253 -13.58 3.17 11.86
CA GLU A 253 -12.51 3.53 10.91
C GLU A 253 -12.82 2.98 9.50
N PHE A 254 -13.32 1.74 9.41
CA PHE A 254 -13.68 1.16 8.12
C PHE A 254 -14.90 1.85 7.49
N ASN A 255 -15.90 2.24 8.29
CA ASN A 255 -17.10 2.94 7.82
C ASN A 255 -16.79 4.36 7.33
N GLU A 256 -15.75 5.01 7.86
CA GLU A 256 -15.29 6.30 7.34
C GLU A 256 -14.90 6.20 5.85
N LEU A 257 -14.30 5.08 5.41
CA LEU A 257 -13.98 4.83 4.00
C LEU A 257 -15.22 4.73 3.09
N GLU A 258 -16.41 4.46 3.62
CA GLU A 258 -17.67 4.46 2.85
C GLU A 258 -18.33 5.85 2.84
N LEU A 259 -18.10 6.65 3.88
CA LEU A 259 -18.71 7.95 4.06
C LEU A 259 -17.90 9.10 3.46
N ASP A 260 -16.62 8.84 3.15
CA ASP A 260 -15.70 9.86 2.65
C ASP A 260 -16.19 10.53 1.35
N PRO A 261 -16.39 11.87 1.34
CA PRO A 261 -16.87 12.60 0.17
C PRO A 261 -15.87 12.65 -1.01
N GLU A 262 -14.57 12.61 -0.76
CA GLU A 262 -13.56 12.65 -1.83
C GLU A 262 -13.59 11.35 -2.65
N LEU A 263 -13.83 10.20 -2.02
CA LEU A 263 -14.06 8.95 -2.74
C LEU A 263 -15.30 9.02 -3.65
N ARG A 264 -16.27 9.88 -3.34
CA ARG A 264 -17.44 10.13 -4.21
C ARG A 264 -17.11 11.01 -5.43
N MET A 265 -15.95 11.66 -5.47
CA MET A 265 -15.49 12.37 -6.66
C MET A 265 -15.15 11.38 -7.78
N PHE A 266 -14.70 10.17 -7.43
CA PHE A 266 -14.37 9.09 -8.37
C PHE A 266 -15.59 8.22 -8.72
N THR A 267 -16.69 8.81 -9.22
CA THR A 267 -17.97 8.08 -9.40
C THR A 267 -18.39 7.81 -10.83
N SER A 268 -17.66 8.32 -11.83
CA SER A 268 -18.04 8.07 -13.23
C SER A 268 -17.92 6.58 -13.55
N VAL A 269 -19.04 5.99 -13.97
CA VAL A 269 -19.21 4.59 -14.39
C VAL A 269 -20.08 4.51 -15.65
N LYS A 270 -20.05 5.57 -16.47
CA LYS A 270 -20.93 5.76 -17.63
C LYS A 270 -20.68 4.68 -18.66
N GLU A 271 -19.42 4.40 -18.96
CA GLU A 271 -19.02 3.37 -19.92
C GLU A 271 -19.49 2.01 -19.43
N SER A 272 -19.23 1.71 -18.15
CA SER A 272 -19.57 0.44 -17.54
C SER A 272 -21.08 0.16 -17.40
N ARG A 273 -21.91 1.20 -17.56
CA ARG A 273 -23.38 1.11 -17.59
C ARG A 273 -23.96 1.12 -19.00
N ASN A 274 -23.14 1.17 -20.04
CA ASN A 274 -23.60 1.00 -21.41
C ASN A 274 -24.34 -0.35 -21.53
N PRO A 275 -25.58 -0.37 -22.07
CA PRO A 275 -26.33 -1.61 -22.30
C PRO A 275 -25.54 -2.69 -23.04
N GLU A 276 -24.66 -2.31 -23.96
CA GLU A 276 -23.79 -3.23 -24.72
C GLU A 276 -22.81 -3.98 -23.82
N TYR A 277 -22.44 -3.41 -22.67
CA TYR A 277 -21.41 -3.95 -21.79
C TYR A 277 -21.96 -4.74 -20.59
N LEU A 278 -23.29 -4.76 -20.40
CA LEU A 278 -23.91 -5.42 -19.26
C LEU A 278 -23.56 -6.90 -19.15
N MET A 279 -23.42 -7.60 -20.29
CA MET A 279 -23.06 -9.03 -20.35
C MET A 279 -21.60 -9.33 -20.01
N TYR A 280 -20.74 -8.30 -19.90
CA TYR A 280 -19.35 -8.46 -19.48
C TYR A 280 -19.16 -8.23 -17.97
N ASN A 281 -20.22 -7.85 -17.26
CA ASN A 281 -20.20 -7.62 -15.83
C ASN A 281 -20.78 -8.84 -15.10
N ARG A 282 -19.99 -9.43 -14.21
CA ARG A 282 -20.46 -10.52 -13.36
C ARG A 282 -21.54 -10.04 -12.38
N PHE A 283 -21.43 -8.80 -11.91
CA PHE A 283 -22.41 -8.16 -11.04
C PHE A 283 -22.78 -6.78 -11.57
N LYS A 284 -24.09 -6.48 -11.59
CA LYS A 284 -24.62 -5.20 -12.09
C LYS A 284 -24.13 -3.99 -11.29
N ASN A 285 -23.80 -4.19 -10.03
CA ASN A 285 -23.39 -3.15 -9.08
C ASN A 285 -21.89 -3.17 -8.73
N VAL A 286 -21.12 -4.09 -9.31
CA VAL A 286 -19.65 -4.12 -9.18
C VAL A 286 -19.06 -3.88 -10.56
N ILE A 287 -18.84 -2.61 -10.86
CA ILE A 287 -18.42 -2.12 -12.17
C ILE A 287 -17.20 -1.22 -12.05
N PRO A 288 -16.31 -1.19 -13.04
CA PRO A 288 -15.08 -0.42 -12.97
C PRO A 288 -15.37 1.08 -13.07
N LEU A 289 -14.56 1.87 -12.37
CA LEU A 289 -14.54 3.33 -12.48
C LEU A 289 -13.95 3.76 -13.83
N ASP A 290 -14.57 4.72 -14.51
CA ASP A 290 -14.22 5.08 -15.89
C ASP A 290 -12.78 5.62 -16.02
N HIS A 291 -12.30 6.36 -15.02
CA HIS A 291 -11.01 7.06 -15.09
C HIS A 291 -9.81 6.10 -15.02
N SER A 292 -9.99 4.94 -14.38
CA SER A 292 -8.95 3.93 -14.16
C SER A 292 -9.25 2.60 -14.83
N ARG A 293 -10.37 2.46 -15.57
CA ARG A 293 -10.72 1.21 -16.24
C ARG A 293 -9.66 0.83 -17.27
N VAL A 294 -9.41 -0.47 -17.39
CA VAL A 294 -8.61 -1.00 -18.50
C VAL A 294 -9.42 -0.85 -19.79
N LYS A 295 -8.82 -0.23 -20.81
CA LYS A 295 -9.41 -0.10 -22.15
C LYS A 295 -8.71 -1.07 -23.09
N LEU A 296 -9.46 -1.99 -23.68
CA LEU A 296 -8.89 -2.97 -24.61
C LEU A 296 -8.62 -2.30 -25.96
N LYS A 297 -7.39 -2.36 -26.43
CA LYS A 297 -6.98 -1.76 -27.70
C LYS A 297 -7.55 -2.54 -28.89
N HIS A 298 -7.95 -1.81 -29.93
CA HIS A 298 -8.28 -2.34 -31.25
C HIS A 298 -7.05 -2.17 -32.13
N GLU A 299 -6.26 -3.23 -32.28
CA GLU A 299 -5.01 -3.14 -33.04
C GLU A 299 -5.22 -3.30 -34.56
N ASN A 300 -6.34 -3.88 -35.00
CA ASN A 300 -6.70 -4.02 -36.41
C ASN A 300 -8.10 -3.44 -36.67
N SER A 301 -8.26 -2.65 -37.75
CA SER A 301 -9.54 -2.07 -38.20
C SER A 301 -10.64 -3.11 -38.50
N ASN A 302 -10.26 -4.38 -38.66
CA ASN A 302 -11.17 -5.49 -38.95
C ASN A 302 -11.69 -6.21 -37.69
N PHE A 303 -11.14 -5.94 -36.49
CA PHE A 303 -11.57 -6.58 -35.25
C PHE A 303 -12.74 -5.81 -34.62
N ARG A 304 -13.95 -6.37 -34.70
CA ARG A 304 -15.20 -5.80 -34.18
C ARG A 304 -15.49 -6.08 -32.69
N GLY A 305 -14.46 -6.34 -31.87
CA GLY A 305 -14.68 -6.44 -30.43
C GLY A 305 -14.97 -5.06 -29.82
N ASN A 306 -15.41 -5.00 -28.55
CA ASN A 306 -15.46 -3.75 -27.78
C ASN A 306 -14.15 -3.50 -27.02
N ASP A 307 -14.04 -2.31 -26.43
CA ASP A 307 -12.91 -1.85 -25.61
C ASP A 307 -13.06 -2.21 -24.12
N TYR A 308 -14.08 -2.99 -23.75
CA TYR A 308 -14.52 -3.14 -22.37
C TYR A 308 -14.03 -4.43 -21.71
N ILE A 309 -13.55 -4.28 -20.49
CA ILE A 309 -13.35 -5.37 -19.53
C ILE A 309 -13.62 -4.81 -18.14
N ASN A 310 -14.20 -5.61 -17.24
CA ASN A 310 -14.42 -5.21 -15.85
C ASN A 310 -13.11 -5.34 -15.06
N ALA A 311 -12.21 -4.38 -15.28
CA ALA A 311 -10.91 -4.29 -14.64
C ALA A 311 -10.49 -2.82 -14.46
N ASN A 312 -9.71 -2.54 -13.42
CA ASN A 312 -9.10 -1.23 -13.17
C ASN A 312 -7.60 -1.38 -12.95
N TYR A 313 -6.83 -0.43 -13.47
CA TYR A 313 -5.47 -0.19 -12.98
C TYR A 313 -5.55 0.31 -11.54
N ILE A 314 -4.63 -0.16 -10.70
CA ILE A 314 -4.44 0.40 -9.36
C ILE A 314 -3.36 1.46 -9.44
N GLY A 315 -3.77 2.73 -9.39
CA GLY A 315 -2.89 3.89 -9.45
C GLY A 315 -2.42 4.32 -8.06
N ILE A 316 -1.12 4.53 -7.91
CA ILE A 316 -0.51 5.04 -6.67
C ILE A 316 0.06 6.43 -6.95
N ASN A 317 -0.57 7.46 -6.40
CA ASN A 317 -0.05 8.82 -6.44
C ASN A 317 0.94 9.01 -5.27
N GLN A 318 2.23 8.90 -5.55
CA GLN A 318 3.27 8.96 -4.53
C GLN A 318 3.38 10.35 -3.85
N GLU A 319 2.91 11.43 -4.47
CA GLU A 319 2.84 12.75 -3.83
C GLU A 319 1.74 12.79 -2.77
N LYS A 320 0.57 12.20 -3.07
CA LYS A 320 -0.55 12.10 -2.12
C LYS A 320 -0.26 11.09 -0.99
N TYR A 321 0.52 10.04 -1.28
CA TYR A 321 0.83 8.94 -0.36
C TYR A 321 2.34 8.83 -0.10
N PRO A 322 2.92 9.74 0.70
CA PRO A 322 4.37 9.77 0.93
C PRO A 322 4.90 8.48 1.58
N GLU A 323 4.09 7.80 2.39
CA GLU A 323 4.45 6.48 2.94
C GLU A 323 4.64 5.38 1.88
N LEU A 324 4.16 5.60 0.64
CA LEU A 324 4.29 4.70 -0.51
C LEU A 324 5.30 5.20 -1.54
N GLN A 325 6.14 6.19 -1.21
CA GLN A 325 7.14 6.70 -2.14
C GLN A 325 8.11 5.60 -2.60
N GLY A 326 8.51 5.61 -3.87
CA GLY A 326 9.41 4.61 -4.46
C GLY A 326 8.76 3.24 -4.66
N PHE A 327 7.44 3.13 -4.45
CA PHE A 327 6.69 1.93 -4.76
C PHE A 327 6.46 1.84 -6.28
N THR A 328 6.93 0.75 -6.89
CA THR A 328 6.98 0.61 -8.36
C THR A 328 6.13 -0.52 -8.92
N LYS A 329 5.63 -1.45 -8.08
CA LYS A 329 4.79 -2.57 -8.56
C LYS A 329 3.48 -2.03 -9.14
N LYS A 330 3.04 -2.64 -10.23
CA LYS A 330 1.81 -2.25 -10.95
C LYS A 330 0.78 -3.36 -10.86
N TYR A 331 -0.48 -3.01 -10.64
CA TYR A 331 -1.56 -3.98 -10.52
C TYR A 331 -2.73 -3.69 -11.45
N ILE A 332 -3.39 -4.76 -11.86
CA ILE A 332 -4.73 -4.73 -12.43
C ILE A 332 -5.65 -5.57 -11.54
N ALA A 333 -6.69 -4.93 -11.00
CA ALA A 333 -7.75 -5.62 -10.27
C ALA A 333 -8.92 -5.90 -11.22
N THR A 334 -9.32 -7.17 -11.34
CA THR A 334 -10.40 -7.59 -12.25
C THR A 334 -11.34 -8.59 -11.60
N GLN A 335 -12.56 -8.70 -12.13
CA GLN A 335 -13.49 -9.78 -11.76
C GLN A 335 -13.01 -11.14 -12.31
N ALA A 336 -13.56 -12.24 -11.80
CA ALA A 336 -13.42 -13.56 -12.39
C ALA A 336 -14.06 -13.64 -13.78
N CYS A 337 -13.38 -14.35 -14.70
CA CYS A 337 -13.85 -14.57 -16.06
C CYS A 337 -15.27 -15.17 -16.10
N LEU A 338 -16.10 -14.59 -16.96
CA LEU A 338 -17.31 -15.16 -17.56
C LEU A 338 -16.95 -15.79 -18.90
N ASP A 339 -17.80 -16.68 -19.42
CA ASP A 339 -17.64 -17.27 -20.77
C ASP A 339 -17.48 -16.18 -21.85
N THR A 340 -18.25 -15.10 -21.73
CA THR A 340 -18.24 -13.95 -22.65
C THR A 340 -17.00 -13.06 -22.54
N THR A 341 -16.16 -13.25 -21.51
CA THR A 341 -15.03 -12.35 -21.20
C THR A 341 -13.66 -13.02 -21.27
N VAL A 342 -13.59 -14.34 -21.51
CA VAL A 342 -12.31 -15.07 -21.56
C VAL A 342 -11.36 -14.48 -22.61
N GLU A 343 -11.87 -14.16 -23.80
CA GLU A 343 -11.07 -13.53 -24.84
C GLU A 343 -10.59 -12.13 -24.42
N ASN A 344 -11.49 -11.32 -23.84
CA ASN A 344 -11.19 -9.97 -23.35
C ASN A 344 -10.09 -10.02 -22.27
N PHE A 345 -10.13 -11.02 -21.40
CA PHE A 345 -9.11 -11.25 -20.38
C PHE A 345 -7.74 -11.51 -20.99
N TRP A 346 -7.62 -12.42 -21.96
CA TRP A 346 -6.33 -12.67 -22.62
C TRP A 346 -5.84 -11.51 -23.48
N ARG A 347 -6.75 -10.74 -24.09
CA ARG A 347 -6.42 -9.46 -24.75
C ARG A 347 -5.78 -8.48 -23.75
N MET A 348 -6.35 -8.35 -22.56
CA MET A 348 -5.81 -7.53 -21.47
C MET A 348 -4.42 -8.01 -21.04
N VAL A 349 -4.28 -9.30 -20.73
CA VAL A 349 -2.99 -9.92 -20.33
C VAL A 349 -1.91 -9.61 -21.36
N TRP A 350 -2.22 -9.76 -22.65
CA TRP A 350 -1.27 -9.50 -23.72
C TRP A 350 -0.92 -8.02 -23.86
N GLN A 351 -1.92 -7.11 -23.95
CA GLN A 351 -1.65 -5.70 -24.22
C GLN A 351 -0.88 -5.02 -23.06
N GLU A 352 -1.13 -5.44 -21.82
CA GLU A 352 -0.53 -4.88 -20.61
C GLU A 352 0.79 -5.58 -20.23
N LYS A 353 1.24 -6.52 -21.07
CA LYS A 353 2.46 -7.33 -20.87
C LYS A 353 2.49 -7.97 -19.48
N CYS A 354 1.34 -8.45 -19.00
CA CYS A 354 1.19 -8.98 -17.65
C CYS A 354 2.04 -10.25 -17.49
N PRO A 355 3.05 -10.24 -16.60
CA PRO A 355 3.91 -11.42 -16.42
C PRO A 355 3.32 -12.43 -15.44
N ILE A 356 2.45 -11.96 -14.53
CA ILE A 356 1.92 -12.75 -13.42
C ILE A 356 0.41 -12.52 -13.29
N ILE A 357 -0.33 -13.61 -13.10
CA ILE A 357 -1.75 -13.63 -12.74
C ILE A 357 -1.89 -14.32 -11.37
N VAL A 358 -2.57 -13.67 -10.43
CA VAL A 358 -2.92 -14.23 -9.13
C VAL A 358 -4.44 -14.39 -9.05
N MET A 359 -4.88 -15.64 -9.03
CA MET A 359 -6.26 -16.07 -8.89
C MET A 359 -6.55 -16.47 -7.44
N LEU A 360 -7.41 -15.71 -6.78
CA LEU A 360 -7.72 -15.88 -5.35
C LEU A 360 -9.06 -16.58 -5.13
N THR A 361 -9.53 -17.40 -6.07
CA THR A 361 -10.82 -18.11 -5.99
C THR A 361 -10.74 -19.45 -6.71
N GLN A 362 -11.56 -20.40 -6.27
CA GLN A 362 -11.76 -21.65 -7.02
C GLN A 362 -12.74 -21.42 -8.19
N GLU A 363 -12.82 -22.36 -9.12
CA GLU A 363 -13.82 -22.31 -10.19
C GLU A 363 -15.24 -22.41 -9.61
N TYR A 364 -15.40 -23.23 -8.57
CA TYR A 364 -16.62 -23.43 -7.81
C TYR A 364 -16.35 -23.34 -6.32
N GLU A 365 -17.20 -22.64 -5.58
CA GLU A 365 -17.13 -22.58 -4.11
C GLU A 365 -18.55 -22.75 -3.57
N ARG A 366 -18.73 -23.64 -2.60
CA ARG A 366 -20.05 -23.99 -2.02
C ARG A 366 -21.09 -24.27 -3.13
N ASN A 367 -20.70 -25.04 -4.15
CA ASN A 367 -21.49 -25.40 -5.34
C ASN A 367 -21.95 -24.21 -6.21
N LYS A 368 -21.32 -23.04 -6.08
CA LYS A 368 -21.60 -21.87 -6.94
C LYS A 368 -20.42 -21.59 -7.83
N ALA A 369 -20.66 -21.45 -9.13
CA ALA A 369 -19.64 -21.06 -10.09
C ALA A 369 -19.12 -19.64 -9.77
N LYS A 370 -17.82 -19.52 -9.53
CA LYS A 370 -17.13 -18.26 -9.23
C LYS A 370 -16.30 -17.78 -10.42
N CYS A 371 -15.62 -18.68 -11.11
CA CYS A 371 -14.78 -18.33 -12.25
C CYS A 371 -14.88 -19.39 -13.33
N VAL A 372 -15.07 -18.95 -14.57
CA VAL A 372 -14.91 -19.83 -15.74
C VAL A 372 -13.42 -20.08 -15.94
N LYS A 373 -13.06 -21.35 -16.19
CA LYS A 373 -11.70 -21.75 -16.56
C LYS A 373 -11.27 -21.08 -17.87
N TYR A 374 -10.33 -20.15 -17.77
CA TYR A 374 -9.84 -19.37 -18.91
C TYR A 374 -8.55 -19.92 -19.52
N TRP A 375 -7.95 -20.96 -18.92
CA TRP A 375 -6.70 -21.58 -19.36
C TRP A 375 -6.92 -23.01 -19.92
N PRO A 376 -6.01 -23.52 -20.78
CA PRO A 376 -6.02 -24.93 -21.20
C PRO A 376 -5.49 -25.87 -20.11
N ASP A 377 -5.85 -27.15 -20.22
CA ASP A 377 -5.22 -28.22 -19.43
C ASP A 377 -3.72 -28.31 -19.72
N TYR A 378 -2.97 -28.95 -18.82
CA TYR A 378 -1.53 -29.18 -18.97
C TYR A 378 -1.23 -29.86 -20.32
N GLU A 379 -0.18 -29.39 -21.00
CA GLU A 379 0.24 -29.77 -22.36
C GLU A 379 -0.77 -29.46 -23.48
N HIS A 380 -1.89 -28.83 -23.17
CA HIS A 380 -2.89 -28.42 -24.16
C HIS A 380 -2.74 -26.95 -24.54
N THR A 381 -3.32 -26.63 -25.69
CA THR A 381 -3.31 -25.31 -26.30
C THR A 381 -4.73 -24.85 -26.57
N LYS A 382 -5.04 -23.60 -26.24
CA LYS A 382 -6.33 -22.95 -26.53
C LYS A 382 -6.09 -21.72 -27.41
N SER A 383 -6.79 -21.66 -28.54
CA SER A 383 -6.73 -20.52 -29.47
C SER A 383 -7.95 -19.64 -29.34
N PHE A 384 -7.76 -18.33 -29.49
CA PHE A 384 -8.78 -17.30 -29.35
C PHE A 384 -8.97 -16.53 -30.66
N PRO A 385 -10.19 -16.03 -30.96
CA PRO A 385 -10.47 -15.26 -32.17
C PRO A 385 -9.59 -14.02 -32.37
N CYS A 386 -9.07 -13.44 -31.29
CA CYS A 386 -8.10 -12.34 -31.32
C CYS A 386 -6.68 -12.74 -31.74
N MET A 387 -6.51 -13.91 -32.37
CA MET A 387 -5.24 -14.48 -32.83
C MET A 387 -4.23 -14.77 -31.70
N LEU A 388 -4.71 -14.83 -30.46
CA LEU A 388 -3.94 -15.29 -29.31
C LEU A 388 -4.05 -16.81 -29.20
N THR A 389 -2.92 -17.44 -28.92
CA THR A 389 -2.86 -18.86 -28.54
C THR A 389 -2.20 -18.96 -27.18
N VAL A 390 -2.80 -19.71 -26.26
CA VAL A 390 -2.29 -19.95 -24.91
C VAL A 390 -2.01 -21.43 -24.78
N LYS A 391 -0.79 -21.80 -24.43
CA LYS A 391 -0.38 -23.18 -24.15
C LYS A 391 0.03 -23.30 -22.68
N ASN A 392 -0.45 -24.33 -22.00
CA ASN A 392 0.00 -24.67 -20.65
C ASN A 392 1.22 -25.60 -20.76
N VAL A 393 2.39 -25.09 -20.37
CA VAL A 393 3.68 -25.79 -20.47
C VAL A 393 4.23 -26.24 -19.12
N GLY A 394 3.52 -25.95 -18.02
CA GLY A 394 3.91 -26.34 -16.69
C GLY A 394 2.74 -26.19 -15.73
N GLU A 395 2.49 -27.21 -14.91
CA GLU A 395 1.49 -27.16 -13.85
C GLU A 395 2.03 -27.94 -12.65
N GLU A 396 2.14 -27.26 -11.52
CA GLU A 396 2.53 -27.85 -10.23
C GLU A 396 1.62 -27.32 -9.14
N GLY A 397 1.36 -28.11 -8.10
CA GLY A 397 0.55 -27.64 -6.99
C GLY A 397 0.07 -28.72 -6.06
N ASP A 398 -0.67 -28.28 -5.05
CA ASP A 398 -1.34 -29.08 -4.05
C ASP A 398 -2.77 -28.55 -3.83
N GLU A 399 -3.43 -29.01 -2.77
CA GLU A 399 -4.80 -28.63 -2.41
C GLU A 399 -4.97 -27.14 -2.04
N LYS A 400 -3.87 -26.44 -1.74
CA LYS A 400 -3.85 -25.05 -1.28
C LYS A 400 -3.37 -24.10 -2.37
N PHE A 401 -2.46 -24.55 -3.22
CA PHE A 401 -1.79 -23.67 -4.17
C PHE A 401 -1.47 -24.40 -5.47
N VAL A 402 -1.88 -23.82 -6.59
CA VAL A 402 -1.52 -24.31 -7.92
C VAL A 402 -0.80 -23.22 -8.68
N SER A 403 0.34 -23.55 -9.28
CA SER A 403 1.05 -22.67 -10.21
C SER A 403 1.06 -23.27 -11.61
N ARG A 404 0.93 -22.39 -12.60
CA ARG A 404 0.92 -22.74 -14.02
C ARG A 404 1.85 -21.83 -14.80
N ILE A 405 2.45 -22.36 -15.85
CA ILE A 405 3.28 -21.62 -16.79
C ILE A 405 2.57 -21.64 -18.14
N PHE A 406 2.21 -20.45 -18.63
CA PHE A 406 1.56 -20.28 -19.91
C PHE A 406 2.51 -19.65 -20.92
N GLU A 407 2.60 -20.25 -22.10
CA GLU A 407 3.15 -19.62 -23.30
C GLU A 407 2.01 -18.97 -24.07
N VAL A 408 1.97 -17.65 -24.08
CA VAL A 408 0.99 -16.85 -24.82
C VAL A 408 1.65 -16.37 -26.09
N THR A 409 1.07 -16.69 -27.25
CA THR A 409 1.63 -16.38 -28.56
C THR A 409 0.67 -15.53 -29.39
N ARG A 410 1.17 -14.47 -30.03
CA ARG A 410 0.44 -13.67 -31.02
C ARG A 410 1.41 -13.11 -32.05
N GLY A 411 1.07 -13.22 -33.34
CA GLY A 411 1.84 -12.58 -34.41
C GLY A 411 3.33 -12.98 -34.46
N GLY A 412 3.67 -14.20 -34.03
CA GLY A 412 5.05 -14.70 -33.97
C GLY A 412 5.82 -14.32 -32.71
N GLU A 413 5.27 -13.46 -31.83
CA GLU A 413 5.83 -13.18 -30.51
C GLU A 413 5.23 -14.15 -29.48
N THR A 414 6.07 -14.73 -28.63
CA THR A 414 5.66 -15.60 -27.52
C THR A 414 6.14 -14.99 -26.20
N ARG A 415 5.26 -14.95 -25.20
CA ARG A 415 5.53 -14.45 -23.85
C ARG A 415 5.14 -15.49 -22.81
N THR A 416 5.95 -15.60 -21.77
CA THR A 416 5.62 -16.43 -20.61
C THR A 416 4.75 -15.65 -19.64
N VAL A 417 3.66 -16.27 -19.19
CA VAL A 417 2.78 -15.76 -18.14
C VAL A 417 2.69 -16.79 -17.04
N LEU A 418 3.05 -16.39 -15.82
CA LEU A 418 2.95 -17.23 -14.63
C LEU A 418 1.60 -17.03 -13.98
N HIS A 419 0.92 -18.12 -13.65
CA HIS A 419 -0.41 -18.09 -13.06
C HIS A 419 -0.42 -18.82 -11.73
N TYR A 420 -0.74 -18.11 -10.66
CA TYR A 420 -0.82 -18.63 -9.30
C TYR A 420 -2.26 -18.63 -8.82
N GLN A 421 -2.75 -19.78 -8.37
CA GLN A 421 -4.09 -19.96 -7.84
C GLN A 421 -4.02 -20.37 -6.38
N LEU A 422 -4.54 -19.52 -5.50
CA LEU A 422 -4.66 -19.80 -4.06
C LEU A 422 -6.06 -20.37 -3.81
N LEU A 423 -6.12 -21.59 -3.27
CA LEU A 423 -7.34 -22.40 -3.13
C LEU A 423 -7.91 -22.40 -1.69
N PHE A 424 -7.15 -21.93 -0.71
CA PHE A 424 -7.51 -21.91 0.73
C PHE A 424 -8.17 -20.60 1.20
N TRP A 425 -8.57 -19.71 0.28
CA TRP A 425 -9.21 -18.44 0.63
C TRP A 425 -10.71 -18.47 0.27
N ASP A 426 -11.55 -18.69 1.29
CA ASP A 426 -13.01 -18.79 1.17
C ASP A 426 -13.71 -17.43 0.96
N ASP A 427 -14.98 -17.41 0.51
CA ASP A 427 -15.66 -16.17 0.07
C ASP A 427 -16.22 -15.41 1.26
N TYR A 428 -16.02 -14.10 1.25
CA TYR A 428 -16.33 -13.20 2.38
C TYR A 428 -15.54 -13.46 3.66
N ASP A 429 -14.55 -14.36 3.61
CA ASP A 429 -13.71 -14.75 4.73
C ASP A 429 -12.26 -14.27 4.56
N VAL A 430 -11.44 -14.58 5.54
CA VAL A 430 -9.99 -14.37 5.55
C VAL A 430 -9.28 -15.71 5.27
N PRO A 431 -8.04 -15.70 4.74
CA PRO A 431 -7.26 -16.91 4.57
C PRO A 431 -7.13 -17.71 5.87
N THR A 432 -7.31 -19.03 5.79
CA THR A 432 -7.15 -19.95 6.93
C THR A 432 -5.70 -20.35 7.18
N ASP A 433 -4.83 -20.16 6.19
CA ASP A 433 -3.39 -20.41 6.24
C ASP A 433 -2.61 -19.10 6.10
N SER A 434 -1.32 -19.13 6.46
CA SER A 434 -0.39 -18.00 6.33
C SER A 434 -0.19 -17.58 4.87
N VAL A 435 -1.07 -16.72 4.37
CA VAL A 435 -1.09 -16.20 3.00
C VAL A 435 0.23 -15.52 2.62
N GLN A 436 0.92 -14.94 3.60
CA GLN A 436 2.21 -14.26 3.44
C GLN A 436 3.28 -15.15 2.78
N ILE A 437 3.32 -16.46 3.07
CA ILE A 437 4.32 -17.38 2.50
C ILE A 437 4.18 -17.46 0.98
N TYR A 438 2.94 -17.54 0.49
CA TYR A 438 2.66 -17.60 -0.94
C TYR A 438 2.88 -16.23 -1.61
N MET A 439 2.52 -15.15 -0.92
CA MET A 439 2.79 -13.78 -1.40
C MET A 439 4.29 -13.53 -1.55
N GLU A 440 5.11 -13.95 -0.58
CA GLU A 440 6.57 -13.85 -0.65
C GLU A 440 7.15 -14.64 -1.84
N LYS A 441 6.65 -15.86 -2.08
CA LYS A 441 7.04 -16.67 -3.25
C LYS A 441 6.73 -15.94 -4.56
N ILE A 442 5.52 -15.39 -4.70
CA ILE A 442 5.08 -14.66 -5.90
C ILE A 442 5.89 -13.36 -6.05
N ASN A 443 6.15 -12.66 -4.96
CA ASN A 443 6.91 -11.42 -4.95
C ASN A 443 8.36 -11.61 -5.36
N ALA A 444 9.03 -12.65 -4.85
CA ALA A 444 10.40 -12.97 -5.26
C ALA A 444 10.50 -13.19 -6.78
N VAL A 445 9.47 -13.80 -7.39
CA VAL A 445 9.40 -13.97 -8.84
C VAL A 445 9.18 -12.62 -9.53
N TYR A 446 8.21 -11.82 -9.10
CA TYR A 446 7.97 -10.49 -9.69
C TYR A 446 9.21 -9.59 -9.64
N ASP A 447 9.88 -9.57 -8.48
CA ASP A 447 11.05 -8.72 -8.22
C ASP A 447 12.29 -9.20 -9.02
N SER A 448 12.28 -10.43 -9.55
CA SER A 448 13.33 -10.94 -10.44
C SER A 448 13.17 -10.51 -11.91
N LEU A 449 12.00 -9.95 -12.27
CA LEU A 449 11.70 -9.56 -13.65
C LEU A 449 12.25 -8.17 -13.97
N VAL A 450 12.70 -7.99 -15.22
CA VAL A 450 13.17 -6.69 -15.73
C VAL A 450 12.01 -5.93 -16.35
N ASP A 451 11.71 -4.73 -15.83
CA ASP A 451 10.59 -3.86 -16.25
C ASP A 451 9.26 -4.63 -16.43
N PRO A 452 8.77 -5.33 -15.38
CA PRO A 452 7.57 -6.13 -15.48
C PRO A 452 6.33 -5.26 -15.75
N GLY A 453 5.43 -5.80 -16.57
CA GLY A 453 4.07 -5.26 -16.71
C GLY A 453 3.25 -5.40 -15.42
N SER A 454 1.97 -5.07 -15.51
CA SER A 454 1.07 -5.13 -14.35
C SER A 454 0.79 -6.57 -13.92
N MET A 455 0.88 -6.85 -12.63
CA MET A 455 0.39 -8.10 -12.04
C MET A 455 -1.14 -8.08 -12.00
N ILE A 456 -1.80 -9.09 -12.54
CA ILE A 456 -3.26 -9.21 -12.46
C ILE A 456 -3.62 -9.90 -11.16
N ILE A 457 -4.48 -9.29 -10.35
CA ILE A 457 -5.06 -9.91 -9.16
C ILE A 457 -6.57 -10.01 -9.37
N HIS A 458 -7.13 -11.21 -9.24
CA HIS A 458 -8.57 -11.39 -9.36
C HIS A 458 -9.11 -12.43 -8.38
N CYS A 459 -10.35 -12.21 -7.95
CA CYS A 459 -11.13 -13.18 -7.20
C CYS A 459 -12.48 -13.34 -7.91
N HIS A 460 -13.58 -13.47 -7.18
CA HIS A 460 -14.92 -13.52 -7.76
C HIS A 460 -15.38 -12.16 -8.34
N ALA A 461 -15.59 -11.16 -7.48
CA ALA A 461 -16.00 -9.80 -7.89
C ALA A 461 -14.82 -8.86 -8.19
N GLY A 462 -13.60 -9.25 -7.78
CA GLY A 462 -12.40 -8.43 -7.94
C GLY A 462 -12.33 -7.22 -7.00
N ILE A 463 -12.89 -7.31 -5.78
CA ILE A 463 -12.91 -6.20 -4.81
C ILE A 463 -12.52 -6.61 -3.37
N GLY A 464 -13.08 -7.72 -2.84
CA GLY A 464 -12.83 -8.18 -1.47
C GLY A 464 -11.43 -8.79 -1.32
N ARG A 465 -11.29 -10.09 -1.57
CA ARG A 465 -9.99 -10.81 -1.52
C ARG A 465 -8.91 -10.12 -2.37
N THR A 466 -9.29 -9.62 -3.56
CA THR A 466 -8.39 -8.86 -4.44
C THR A 466 -7.86 -7.59 -3.76
N GLY A 467 -8.72 -6.80 -3.12
CA GLY A 467 -8.29 -5.61 -2.39
C GLY A 467 -7.43 -5.95 -1.17
N THR A 468 -7.81 -6.99 -0.42
CA THR A 468 -7.03 -7.47 0.72
C THR A 468 -5.63 -7.93 0.29
N TYR A 469 -5.53 -8.71 -0.79
CA TYR A 469 -4.25 -9.16 -1.33
C TYR A 469 -3.37 -7.98 -1.74
N ILE A 470 -3.90 -7.04 -2.53
CA ILE A 470 -3.12 -5.89 -3.00
C ILE A 470 -2.69 -5.00 -1.81
N ALA A 471 -3.55 -4.78 -0.82
CA ALA A 471 -3.20 -4.00 0.36
C ALA A 471 -2.05 -4.65 1.16
N LEU A 472 -2.13 -5.96 1.37
CA LEU A 472 -1.07 -6.74 2.01
C LEU A 472 0.23 -6.68 1.21
N ASP A 473 0.16 -6.86 -0.10
CA ASP A 473 1.33 -6.85 -0.99
C ASP A 473 2.06 -5.50 -0.96
N ILE A 474 1.30 -4.40 -1.00
CA ILE A 474 1.83 -3.04 -0.87
C ILE A 474 2.54 -2.86 0.47
N LEU A 475 1.86 -3.18 1.58
CA LEU A 475 2.40 -2.97 2.93
C LEU A 475 3.64 -3.82 3.20
N MET A 476 3.65 -5.09 2.78
CA MET A 476 4.82 -5.96 2.91
C MET A 476 5.99 -5.47 2.06
N ASN A 477 5.74 -5.01 0.81
CA ASN A 477 6.79 -4.46 -0.02
C ASN A 477 7.40 -3.18 0.58
N VAL A 478 6.56 -2.29 1.13
CA VAL A 478 7.03 -1.09 1.85
C VAL A 478 7.90 -1.49 3.04
N LEU A 479 7.46 -2.45 3.85
CA LEU A 479 8.24 -2.93 5.00
C LEU A 479 9.58 -3.55 4.56
N ASN A 480 9.60 -4.33 3.49
CA ASN A 480 10.82 -4.94 2.97
C ASN A 480 11.80 -3.91 2.40
N LYS A 481 11.30 -2.93 1.64
CA LYS A 481 12.12 -1.89 1.01
C LYS A 481 12.55 -0.78 1.97
N ARG A 482 11.74 -0.43 2.97
CA ARG A 482 11.97 0.73 3.85
C ARG A 482 12.31 0.36 5.29
N GLY A 483 12.03 -0.87 5.72
CA GLY A 483 12.32 -1.36 7.06
C GLY A 483 11.31 -0.93 8.12
N LEU A 484 11.54 -1.38 9.36
CA LEU A 484 10.60 -1.23 10.48
C LEU A 484 10.54 0.16 11.11
N ASN A 485 11.35 1.10 10.62
CA ASN A 485 11.34 2.49 11.05
C ASN A 485 10.61 3.39 10.05
N TRP A 486 10.01 2.84 8.99
CA TRP A 486 9.21 3.60 8.04
C TRP A 486 7.72 3.49 8.38
N PRO A 487 6.96 4.59 8.47
CA PRO A 487 5.55 4.52 8.83
C PRO A 487 4.72 3.82 7.77
N ILE A 488 3.67 3.12 8.22
CA ILE A 488 2.69 2.44 7.37
C ILE A 488 1.28 2.89 7.74
N SER A 489 0.33 2.70 6.82
CA SER A 489 -1.09 2.98 7.07
C SER A 489 -1.98 2.01 6.31
N VAL A 490 -2.69 1.16 7.05
CA VAL A 490 -3.70 0.27 6.45
C VAL A 490 -4.85 1.09 5.87
N TYR A 491 -5.35 2.06 6.64
CA TYR A 491 -6.44 2.96 6.21
C TYR A 491 -6.12 3.65 4.88
N ARG A 492 -4.95 4.32 4.79
CA ARG A 492 -4.59 5.10 3.60
C ARG A 492 -4.30 4.22 2.39
N VAL A 493 -3.74 3.02 2.59
CA VAL A 493 -3.59 2.03 1.50
C VAL A 493 -4.96 1.61 0.99
N VAL A 494 -5.91 1.24 1.85
CA VAL A 494 -7.27 0.84 1.42
C VAL A 494 -8.01 2.00 0.76
N TYR A 495 -7.88 3.21 1.30
CA TYR A 495 -8.40 4.44 0.71
C TYR A 495 -7.89 4.62 -0.74
N MET A 496 -6.57 4.53 -0.93
CA MET A 496 -5.94 4.62 -2.25
C MET A 496 -6.46 3.56 -3.23
N LEU A 497 -6.64 2.31 -2.77
CA LEU A 497 -7.23 1.26 -3.61
C LEU A 497 -8.65 1.63 -4.05
N ARG A 498 -9.44 2.26 -3.17
CA ARG A 498 -10.82 2.68 -3.44
C ARG A 498 -10.91 3.85 -4.41
N GLU A 499 -9.89 4.71 -4.49
CA GLU A 499 -9.80 5.74 -5.54
C GLU A 499 -9.72 5.10 -6.92
N SER A 500 -8.98 3.99 -7.05
CA SER A 500 -8.78 3.29 -8.33
C SER A 500 -9.92 2.33 -8.67
N ARG A 501 -10.45 1.59 -7.69
CA ARG A 501 -11.55 0.64 -7.89
C ARG A 501 -12.46 0.68 -6.67
N ALA A 502 -13.73 1.00 -6.88
CA ALA A 502 -14.67 1.17 -5.79
C ALA A 502 -14.78 -0.09 -4.90
N ARG A 503 -14.87 0.12 -3.59
CA ARG A 503 -15.15 -0.91 -2.56
C ARG A 503 -14.08 -2.01 -2.43
N MET A 504 -12.83 -1.70 -2.77
CA MET A 504 -11.69 -2.56 -2.45
C MET A 504 -11.59 -2.76 -0.93
N VAL A 505 -11.39 -4.01 -0.51
CA VAL A 505 -11.59 -4.50 0.87
C VAL A 505 -13.05 -4.32 1.29
N GLN A 506 -13.78 -5.43 1.40
CA GLN A 506 -15.24 -5.41 1.38
C GLN A 506 -15.89 -5.36 2.77
N ASN A 507 -15.22 -5.89 3.79
CA ASN A 507 -15.77 -5.96 5.14
C ASN A 507 -14.69 -5.72 6.22
N GLU A 508 -15.16 -5.49 7.45
CA GLU A 508 -14.30 -5.25 8.62
C GLU A 508 -13.36 -6.43 8.89
N HIS A 509 -13.81 -7.68 8.73
CA HIS A 509 -12.97 -8.85 8.94
C HIS A 509 -11.74 -8.86 8.03
N GLN A 510 -11.91 -8.53 6.76
CA GLN A 510 -10.80 -8.37 5.81
C GLN A 510 -9.90 -7.19 6.19
N TYR A 511 -10.47 -6.10 6.67
CA TYR A 511 -9.72 -4.92 7.09
C TYR A 511 -8.85 -5.22 8.33
N ARG A 512 -9.43 -5.85 9.35
CA ARG A 512 -8.75 -6.35 10.55
C ARG A 512 -7.67 -7.39 10.21
N PHE A 513 -7.95 -8.29 9.28
CA PHE A 513 -7.00 -9.29 8.83
C PHE A 513 -5.73 -8.68 8.21
N ILE A 514 -5.84 -7.53 7.54
CA ILE A 514 -4.66 -6.81 7.03
C ILE A 514 -3.77 -6.39 8.19
N TYR A 515 -4.34 -5.82 9.26
CA TYR A 515 -3.57 -5.47 10.46
C TYR A 515 -2.92 -6.68 11.12
N GLU A 516 -3.67 -7.77 11.31
CA GLU A 516 -3.18 -9.00 11.94
C GLU A 516 -2.01 -9.62 11.17
N THR A 517 -2.17 -9.76 9.85
CA THR A 517 -1.13 -10.31 8.97
C THR A 517 0.13 -9.44 8.98
N ILE A 518 -0.02 -8.10 8.93
CA ILE A 518 1.13 -7.20 8.96
C ILE A 518 1.83 -7.22 10.32
N LEU A 519 1.10 -7.35 11.44
CA LEU A 519 1.72 -7.56 12.75
C LEU A 519 2.54 -8.86 12.79
N GLU A 520 2.01 -9.95 12.25
CA GLU A 520 2.75 -11.21 12.14
C GLU A 520 4.00 -11.08 11.28
N TYR A 521 3.87 -10.38 10.15
CA TYR A 521 4.97 -10.06 9.24
C TYR A 521 6.09 -9.30 9.95
N ILE A 522 5.74 -8.22 10.65
CA ILE A 522 6.69 -7.41 11.43
C ILE A 522 7.36 -8.24 12.52
N LYS A 523 6.63 -9.13 13.20
CA LYS A 523 7.19 -10.06 14.19
C LYS A 523 8.18 -11.04 13.56
N ALA A 524 7.95 -11.49 12.33
CA ALA A 524 8.88 -12.35 11.59
C ALA A 524 10.17 -11.59 11.24
N MET A 525 10.07 -10.40 10.65
CA MET A 525 11.24 -9.56 10.31
C MET A 525 12.12 -9.26 11.53
N LYS A 526 11.51 -9.04 12.71
CA LYS A 526 12.26 -8.84 13.97
C LYS A 526 13.04 -10.08 14.41
N ARG A 527 12.48 -11.28 14.21
CA ARG A 527 13.13 -12.57 14.56
C ARG A 527 14.32 -12.86 13.63
N ASP A 528 14.22 -12.51 12.36
CA ASP A 528 15.30 -12.70 11.38
C ASP A 528 16.47 -11.72 11.64
N SER A 529 16.14 -10.52 12.14
CA SER A 529 17.14 -9.52 12.56
C SER A 529 17.91 -9.91 13.83
N SER A 530 17.29 -10.66 14.76
CA SER A 530 17.95 -11.10 16.00
C SER A 530 18.77 -12.39 15.83
N THR A 531 18.41 -13.25 14.90
CA THR A 531 19.16 -14.50 14.60
C THR A 531 20.45 -14.24 13.81
N SER A 532 20.46 -13.21 12.97
CA SER A 532 21.66 -12.74 12.25
C SER A 532 22.70 -12.03 13.14
N SER A 533 22.33 -11.65 14.38
CA SER A 533 23.23 -11.02 15.37
C SER A 533 23.72 -11.97 16.47
N GLY A 534 23.22 -13.22 16.54
CA GLY A 534 23.46 -14.15 17.65
C GLY A 534 24.18 -15.46 17.33
N SER A 535 24.71 -15.65 16.11
CA SER A 535 25.35 -16.92 15.71
C SER A 535 26.83 -16.76 15.35
N GLN A 536 27.65 -16.53 16.38
CA GLN A 536 29.03 -17.05 16.39
C GLN A 536 29.20 -17.89 17.64
N ASP A 537 28.90 -19.18 17.52
CA ASP A 537 29.65 -20.18 18.27
C ASP A 537 29.93 -21.37 17.37
N SER A 538 31.22 -21.69 17.27
CA SER A 538 31.77 -22.73 16.43
C SER A 538 31.89 -24.01 17.26
N SER A 539 31.17 -25.07 16.87
CA SER A 539 31.71 -26.43 16.97
C SER A 539 30.96 -27.42 16.06
N LEU A 540 31.65 -27.82 15.00
CA LEU A 540 31.77 -29.18 14.47
C LEU A 540 30.48 -29.96 14.10
N LEU A 541 30.24 -30.09 12.80
CA LEU A 541 30.37 -31.39 12.12
C LEU A 541 30.67 -31.18 10.63
N THR A 542 31.81 -31.75 10.23
CA THR A 542 32.39 -31.81 8.90
C THR A 542 31.69 -32.84 8.02
N THR A 543 32.02 -32.79 6.72
CA THR A 543 31.76 -33.72 5.59
C THR A 543 30.48 -33.39 4.80
N ASP A 544 30.44 -33.34 3.48
CA ASP A 544 31.43 -33.32 2.39
C ASP A 544 30.66 -32.95 1.10
N SER A 545 31.35 -32.30 0.16
CA SER A 545 31.12 -32.33 -1.30
C SER A 545 29.96 -31.56 -1.97
N GLY A 546 30.35 -30.77 -2.97
CA GLY A 546 29.54 -29.77 -3.67
C GLY A 546 28.49 -30.28 -4.67
N GLY A 547 27.61 -29.36 -5.06
CA GLY A 547 26.64 -29.56 -6.12
C GLY A 547 25.97 -28.23 -6.47
N SER A 548 26.36 -27.67 -7.62
CA SER A 548 25.77 -26.47 -8.23
C SER A 548 24.27 -26.62 -8.51
N MET A 549 23.52 -25.53 -8.36
CA MET A 549 22.14 -25.36 -8.83
C MET A 549 21.98 -25.79 -10.30
N PRO A 550 21.05 -26.70 -10.67
CA PRO A 550 20.82 -27.00 -12.07
C PRO A 550 19.85 -25.98 -12.68
N CYS A 551 20.31 -25.38 -13.78
CA CYS A 551 19.48 -24.69 -14.76
C CYS A 551 18.49 -25.70 -15.38
N ILE A 552 17.19 -25.39 -15.36
CA ILE A 552 16.16 -26.25 -15.94
C ILE A 552 16.04 -25.93 -17.43
N SER A 553 16.45 -26.87 -18.28
CA SER A 553 16.08 -26.98 -19.69
C SER A 553 15.20 -28.22 -19.89
N PRO A 554 14.22 -28.23 -20.80
CA PRO A 554 13.20 -29.27 -20.86
C PRO A 554 13.72 -30.55 -21.52
N ARG A 555 13.45 -31.72 -20.91
CA ARG A 555 13.57 -33.03 -21.55
C ARG A 555 12.24 -33.79 -21.48
N SER A 556 11.85 -34.35 -22.63
CA SER A 556 10.65 -35.14 -22.87
C SER A 556 10.64 -36.49 -22.13
N PRO A 557 9.46 -37.10 -21.89
CA PRO A 557 9.31 -38.22 -20.96
C PRO A 557 9.56 -39.60 -21.61
N LEU A 558 10.05 -40.54 -20.80
CA LEU A 558 10.07 -41.97 -21.09
C LEU A 558 8.90 -42.66 -20.38
N THR A 559 8.19 -43.46 -21.17
CA THR A 559 7.09 -44.36 -20.83
C THR A 559 7.45 -45.44 -19.81
N SER A 560 6.52 -45.74 -18.90
CA SER A 560 6.39 -47.10 -18.33
C SER A 560 4.92 -47.44 -18.03
N THR A 561 4.49 -48.50 -18.68
CA THR A 561 3.22 -49.23 -18.58
C THR A 561 3.09 -50.05 -17.31
N ASN A 562 1.82 -50.29 -16.91
CA ASN A 562 1.23 -51.42 -16.17
C ASN A 562 0.42 -50.92 -14.96
N THR A 563 -0.77 -51.38 -14.56
CA THR A 563 -1.88 -52.25 -15.05
C THR A 563 -2.76 -52.46 -13.80
N ASN A 564 -4.09 -52.40 -13.92
CA ASN A 564 -5.10 -53.09 -13.07
C ASN A 564 -5.05 -52.86 -11.53
N THR A 565 -6.12 -52.43 -10.85
CA THR A 565 -7.39 -53.14 -10.66
C THR A 565 -8.28 -52.29 -9.74
N SER A 566 -9.59 -52.24 -10.02
CA SER A 566 -10.62 -51.82 -9.05
C SER A 566 -10.87 -52.94 -8.01
N PRO A 567 -11.40 -52.61 -6.82
CA PRO A 567 -12.78 -53.08 -6.58
C PRO A 567 -13.69 -52.15 -5.76
N GLN A 568 -14.96 -52.29 -6.12
CA GLN A 568 -16.25 -52.07 -5.46
C GLN A 568 -16.33 -51.75 -3.94
N GLN A 569 -17.17 -50.73 -3.68
CA GLN A 569 -18.32 -50.68 -2.76
C GLN A 569 -18.19 -51.33 -1.36
N ARG A 570 -18.27 -50.48 -0.33
CA ARG A 570 -19.09 -50.77 0.85
C ARG A 570 -20.00 -49.58 1.15
N LYS A 571 -21.30 -49.89 1.20
CA LYS A 571 -22.34 -49.14 1.88
C LYS A 571 -22.12 -49.31 3.37
N ASP A 572 -22.20 -48.23 4.13
CA ASP A 572 -22.80 -48.25 5.46
C ASP A 572 -23.62 -46.97 5.62
N SER A 573 -24.84 -47.18 6.09
CA SER A 573 -25.93 -46.24 6.22
C SER A 573 -26.20 -46.01 7.69
N GLU A 574 -26.13 -44.76 8.13
CA GLU A 574 -26.83 -44.32 9.34
C GLU A 574 -27.62 -43.04 9.02
N THR A 575 -28.93 -43.22 8.97
CA THR A 575 -29.99 -42.21 8.99
C THR A 575 -30.04 -41.50 10.34
N PHE A 576 -30.19 -40.16 10.37
CA PHE A 576 -31.27 -39.51 11.13
C PHE A 576 -31.47 -38.03 10.73
N ALA A 577 -32.75 -37.65 10.74
CA ALA A 577 -33.33 -36.32 10.87
C ALA A 577 -33.39 -35.40 9.63
N ASN A 578 -34.60 -35.40 9.07
CA ASN A 578 -35.18 -34.53 8.06
C ASN A 578 -35.60 -33.20 8.72
N THR A 579 -35.08 -32.05 8.25
CA THR A 579 -35.67 -30.74 8.53
C THR A 579 -35.59 -29.85 7.29
N GLN A 580 -36.75 -29.73 6.64
CA GLN A 580 -37.28 -28.64 5.82
C GLN A 580 -36.32 -27.67 5.11
N ASN A 581 -36.43 -27.69 3.78
CA ASN A 581 -36.10 -26.61 2.83
C ASN A 581 -36.38 -25.21 3.40
N GLN A 582 -35.34 -24.37 3.44
CA GLN A 582 -35.48 -22.92 3.37
C GLN A 582 -34.62 -22.41 2.22
N ASP A 583 -35.27 -21.75 1.26
CA ASP A 583 -34.60 -20.95 0.23
C ASP A 583 -33.75 -19.84 0.89
N PRO A 584 -32.56 -19.51 0.35
CA PRO A 584 -31.75 -18.43 0.89
C PRO A 584 -32.42 -17.07 0.69
N ILE A 585 -32.67 -16.40 1.81
CA ILE A 585 -33.22 -15.04 1.94
C ILE A 585 -32.37 -14.07 1.10
N ALA A 586 -33.00 -13.47 0.08
CA ALA A 586 -32.48 -12.29 -0.58
C ALA A 586 -32.55 -11.10 0.40
N LEU A 587 -31.39 -10.59 0.83
CA LEU A 587 -31.33 -9.36 1.62
C LEU A 587 -31.74 -8.17 0.75
N GLN A 588 -32.85 -7.53 1.11
CA GLN A 588 -33.23 -6.22 0.55
C GLN A 588 -32.21 -5.15 1.01
N PRO A 589 -31.93 -4.14 0.18
CA PRO A 589 -31.12 -3.01 0.59
C PRO A 589 -31.79 -2.24 1.76
N PRO A 590 -31.01 -1.61 2.66
CA PRO A 590 -31.55 -0.83 3.77
C PRO A 590 -32.42 0.33 3.27
N PRO A 591 -33.44 0.74 4.05
CA PRO A 591 -34.32 1.85 3.67
C PRO A 591 -33.55 3.16 3.59
N LEU A 592 -33.82 3.95 2.56
CA LEU A 592 -33.33 5.32 2.41
C LEU A 592 -33.72 6.16 3.64
N PRO A 593 -32.87 7.12 4.07
CA PRO A 593 -33.21 8.02 5.18
C PRO A 593 -34.49 8.79 4.89
N ALA A 594 -35.35 8.90 5.91
CA ALA A 594 -36.61 9.60 5.82
C ALA A 594 -36.39 11.06 5.41
N ARG A 595 -37.12 11.50 4.36
CA ARG A 595 -37.17 12.88 3.91
C ARG A 595 -37.69 13.75 5.07
N PRO A 596 -37.05 14.88 5.43
CA PRO A 596 -37.59 15.77 6.46
C PRO A 596 -38.96 16.29 6.01
N THR A 597 -40.02 15.88 6.70
CA THR A 597 -41.35 16.46 6.56
C THR A 597 -41.42 17.74 7.39
N THR A 598 -40.96 18.84 6.83
CA THR A 598 -41.40 20.18 7.22
C THR A 598 -42.00 20.85 6.00
N ARG A 599 -43.34 20.75 5.91
CA ARG A 599 -44.16 21.41 4.90
C ARG A 599 -44.19 22.91 5.25
N ALA A 600 -43.29 23.69 4.66
CA ALA A 600 -43.43 25.14 4.64
C ALA A 600 -44.69 25.50 3.81
N PRO A 601 -45.55 26.42 4.26
CA PRO A 601 -46.71 26.84 3.49
C PRO A 601 -46.27 27.61 2.24
N LEU A 602 -46.84 27.22 1.09
CA LEU A 602 -46.70 27.93 -0.18
C LEU A 602 -47.23 29.37 -0.03
N PRO A 603 -46.54 30.39 -0.57
CA PRO A 603 -47.12 31.71 -0.67
C PRO A 603 -48.25 31.73 -1.71
N THR A 604 -49.37 32.32 -1.33
CA THR A 604 -50.53 32.61 -2.15
C THR A 604 -50.19 33.47 -3.38
N PRO A 605 -50.80 33.21 -4.56
CA PRO A 605 -50.65 34.07 -5.71
C PRO A 605 -51.50 35.35 -5.54
N VAL A 606 -50.88 36.50 -5.76
CA VAL A 606 -51.55 37.81 -5.86
C VAL A 606 -52.06 37.97 -7.30
N PRO A 607 -53.29 38.51 -7.54
CA PRO A 607 -53.83 38.67 -8.88
C PRO A 607 -53.28 39.90 -9.62
N THR A 608 -53.32 39.77 -10.94
CA THR A 608 -52.94 40.69 -12.02
C THR A 608 -53.54 42.10 -11.94
N SER A 609 -52.77 43.10 -12.35
CA SER A 609 -53.28 44.30 -13.02
C SER A 609 -52.37 44.70 -14.19
N ALA A 610 -53.01 44.99 -15.32
CA ALA A 610 -52.47 45.28 -16.63
C ALA A 610 -51.77 46.65 -16.73
N ASP A 611 -50.84 46.81 -17.67
CA ASP A 611 -51.05 47.52 -18.95
C ASP A 611 -49.73 48.08 -19.55
N ASN A 612 -49.70 47.97 -20.89
CA ASN A 612 -49.09 48.85 -21.89
C ASN A 612 -47.56 48.91 -22.12
N ASP A 613 -47.23 48.33 -23.28
CA ASP A 613 -46.67 48.98 -24.47
C ASP A 613 -45.18 49.35 -24.59
N TYR A 614 -44.78 49.25 -25.87
CA TYR A 614 -43.69 49.91 -26.61
C TYR A 614 -42.31 49.24 -26.73
N VAL A 615 -42.14 48.59 -27.90
CA VAL A 615 -41.12 48.87 -28.95
C VAL A 615 -39.66 48.40 -28.76
N ASN A 616 -39.32 47.39 -29.58
CA ASN A 616 -38.35 47.40 -30.69
C ASN A 616 -36.88 47.84 -30.43
N THR A 617 -35.92 46.93 -30.67
CA THR A 617 -34.71 47.02 -31.54
C THR A 617 -33.75 45.87 -31.20
N SER A 618 -33.35 44.99 -32.14
CA SER A 618 -32.14 45.09 -33.00
C SER A 618 -30.87 45.35 -32.16
N THR A 619 -29.75 44.63 -32.16
CA THR A 619 -28.88 44.00 -33.20
C THR A 619 -27.67 43.46 -32.41
N VAL A 620 -27.20 42.22 -32.52
CA VAL A 620 -26.15 41.71 -33.43
C VAL A 620 -24.87 42.58 -33.54
N ASN A 621 -23.73 41.92 -33.24
CA ASN A 621 -22.29 42.23 -33.50
C ASN A 621 -21.62 43.28 -32.61
N GLN A 622 -20.38 43.08 -32.13
CA GLN A 622 -19.24 42.29 -32.66
C GLN A 622 -18.58 41.39 -31.62
#